data_AF-A0A667X998-F1
#
_entry.id   AF-A0A667X998-F1
#
_cell.length_a   1.000
_cell.length_b   1.000
_cell.length_c   1.000
_cell.angle_alpha   90.00
_cell.angle_beta   90.00
_cell.angle_gamma   90.00
#
_symmetry.space_group_name_H-M   'P 1'
#
loop_
_entity.id
_entity.type
_entity.pdbx_description
1 polymer ?
#
loop_
_entity_poly.entity_id
_entity_poly.type
_entity_poly.pdbx_seq_one_letter_code
_entity_poly.pdbx_strand_id
1 'polypeptide(L)'
;MEPETMAESARSTSSRHEKSLGLLTMKFVSLIQEAKDGVLDLKVAADSLAVRQKRRIYDITNVLEGVGLIEKKNKNIIQWRGENACSQTQEVLEQVERLKAQISELDAQERELDNQKALLEDSIKHLSHDPIADTYPFMFSFITIKTLSFYYYFPSGFILRSCSLFILCNSVLCLCFIFLFAPLLFNFTG
;
A
#
# COMPACT_ATOMS: atom_id res chain seq x y z
N MET A 1 -3.54 11.12 80.71
CA MET A 1 -4.44 10.83 79.57
C MET A 1 -3.56 10.91 78.34
N GLU A 2 -3.11 9.76 77.84
CA GLU A 2 -2.10 9.64 76.78
C GLU A 2 -2.72 9.73 75.38
N PRO A 3 -1.98 10.24 74.36
CA PRO A 3 -2.44 10.30 72.99
C PRO A 3 -1.83 9.15 72.16
N GLU A 4 -2.40 7.95 72.26
CA GLU A 4 -1.94 6.74 71.56
C GLU A 4 -3.08 6.17 70.71
N THR A 5 -3.48 6.79 69.59
CA THR A 5 -4.49 6.16 68.69
C THR A 5 -4.43 6.50 67.20
N MET A 6 -3.67 7.49 66.73
CA MET A 6 -3.74 7.90 65.30
C MET A 6 -2.65 7.31 64.39
N ALA A 7 -1.57 6.73 64.93
CA ALA A 7 -0.47 6.17 64.12
C ALA A 7 -0.66 4.69 63.73
N GLU A 8 -1.51 3.94 64.44
CA GLU A 8 -1.68 2.49 64.23
C GLU A 8 -2.47 2.15 62.95
N SER A 9 -3.43 3.01 62.58
CA SER A 9 -4.31 2.76 61.43
C SER A 9 -3.59 2.88 60.09
N ALA A 10 -2.70 3.86 59.91
CA ALA A 10 -1.93 4.04 58.67
C ALA A 10 -0.96 2.87 58.41
N ARG A 11 -0.33 2.33 59.46
CA ARG A 11 0.59 1.18 59.36
C ARG A 11 -0.12 -0.11 58.94
N SER A 12 -1.38 -0.28 59.33
CA SER A 12 -2.20 -1.42 58.94
C SER A 12 -2.56 -1.39 57.43
N THR A 13 -2.76 -0.19 56.87
CA THR A 13 -3.08 -0.02 55.45
C THR A 13 -1.89 -0.25 54.52
N SER A 14 -0.68 0.15 54.92
CA SER A 14 0.55 -0.12 54.14
C SER A 14 0.86 -1.61 54.09
N SER A 15 0.72 -2.32 55.23
CA SER A 15 0.95 -3.76 55.34
C SER A 15 0.07 -4.60 54.40
N ARG A 16 -1.15 -4.15 54.12
CA ARG A 16 -2.08 -4.85 53.21
C ARG A 16 -1.67 -4.65 51.75
N HIS A 17 -1.18 -3.47 51.40
CA HIS A 17 -0.78 -3.14 50.04
C HIS A 17 0.52 -3.86 49.63
N GLU A 18 1.45 -4.02 50.57
CA GLU A 18 2.70 -4.78 50.39
C GLU A 18 2.49 -6.27 50.07
N LYS A 19 1.32 -6.82 50.43
CA LYS A 19 0.93 -8.23 50.17
C LYS A 19 -0.09 -8.37 49.04
N SER A 20 -0.37 -7.28 48.32
CA SER A 20 -1.34 -7.29 47.24
C SER A 20 -0.86 -8.14 46.07
N LEU A 21 -1.81 -8.79 45.38
CA LEU A 21 -1.51 -9.56 44.19
C LEU A 21 -0.89 -8.68 43.10
N GLY A 22 -1.36 -7.43 42.95
CA GLY A 22 -0.83 -6.48 41.97
C GLY A 22 0.66 -6.19 42.16
N LEU A 23 1.11 -5.97 43.40
CA LEU A 23 2.53 -5.74 43.68
C LEU A 23 3.37 -6.99 43.41
N LEU A 24 2.85 -8.17 43.74
CA LEU A 24 3.51 -9.44 43.42
C LEU A 24 3.61 -9.65 41.91
N THR A 25 2.56 -9.32 41.15
CA THR A 25 2.58 -9.41 39.69
C THR A 25 3.63 -8.47 39.09
N MET A 26 3.71 -7.21 39.55
CA MET A 26 4.73 -6.27 39.05
C MET A 26 6.16 -6.77 39.30
N LYS A 27 6.44 -7.26 40.52
CA LYS A 27 7.74 -7.85 40.84
C LYS A 27 8.04 -9.11 40.02
N PHE A 28 7.04 -9.97 39.83
CA PHE A 28 7.16 -11.20 39.02
C PHE A 28 7.48 -10.88 37.55
N VAL A 29 6.79 -9.89 36.97
CA VAL A 29 7.03 -9.43 35.60
C VAL A 29 8.42 -8.81 35.46
N SER A 30 8.88 -8.04 36.45
CA SER A 30 10.25 -7.49 36.44
C SER A 30 11.30 -8.61 36.44
N LEU A 31 11.12 -9.61 37.31
CA LEU A 31 12.03 -10.76 37.40
C LEU A 31 12.12 -11.57 36.10
N ILE A 32 11.01 -11.79 35.40
CA ILE A 32 11.02 -12.57 34.15
C ILE A 32 11.58 -11.77 32.97
N GLN A 33 11.42 -10.44 32.97
CA GLN A 33 11.99 -9.54 31.97
C GLN A 33 13.51 -9.34 32.15
N GLU A 34 13.98 -9.34 33.39
CA GLU A 34 15.42 -9.29 33.72
C GLU A 34 16.12 -10.65 33.52
N ALA A 35 15.36 -11.75 33.47
CA ALA A 35 15.91 -13.08 33.28
C ALA A 35 16.49 -13.27 31.88
N LYS A 36 17.69 -13.86 31.82
CA LYS A 36 18.36 -14.19 30.56
C LYS A 36 17.49 -15.15 29.74
N ASP A 37 17.34 -14.86 28.45
CA ASP A 37 16.52 -15.60 27.48
C ASP A 37 15.01 -15.63 27.81
N GLY A 38 14.55 -14.77 28.74
CA GLY A 38 13.15 -14.72 29.18
C GLY A 38 12.71 -15.98 29.92
N VAL A 39 13.64 -16.78 30.45
CA VAL A 39 13.32 -18.04 31.16
C VAL A 39 13.47 -17.85 32.66
N LEU A 40 12.40 -18.11 33.41
CA LEU A 40 12.37 -17.95 34.87
C LEU A 40 12.03 -19.25 35.60
N ASP A 41 12.83 -19.58 36.61
CA ASP A 41 12.54 -20.65 37.56
C ASP A 41 11.57 -20.14 38.64
N LEU A 42 10.42 -20.80 38.75
CA LEU A 42 9.37 -20.49 39.71
C LEU A 42 9.84 -20.62 41.17
N LYS A 43 10.86 -21.44 41.46
CA LYS A 43 11.45 -21.53 42.80
C LYS A 43 12.21 -20.26 43.16
N VAL A 44 13.07 -19.80 42.26
CA VAL A 44 13.86 -18.57 42.43
C VAL A 44 12.94 -17.35 42.51
N ALA A 45 11.89 -17.33 41.69
CA ALA A 45 10.85 -16.31 41.76
C ALA A 45 10.14 -16.33 43.12
N ALA A 46 9.70 -17.51 43.60
CA ALA A 46 9.00 -17.63 44.88
C ALA A 46 9.85 -17.12 46.07
N ASP A 47 11.16 -17.38 46.04
CA ASP A 47 12.09 -16.90 47.06
C ASP A 47 12.27 -15.37 46.97
N SER A 48 12.43 -14.83 45.75
CA SER A 48 12.59 -13.38 45.51
C SER A 48 11.34 -12.56 45.83
N LEU A 49 10.15 -13.13 45.60
CA LEU A 49 8.88 -12.50 45.92
C LEU A 49 8.52 -12.61 47.42
N ALA A 50 9.36 -13.25 48.24
CA ALA A 50 9.19 -13.44 49.69
C ALA A 50 7.79 -13.95 50.08
N VAL A 51 7.18 -14.74 49.20
CA VAL A 51 5.80 -15.18 49.38
C VAL A 51 5.79 -16.36 50.33
N ARG A 52 5.36 -16.14 51.57
CA ARG A 52 5.16 -17.22 52.56
C ARG A 52 4.21 -18.33 52.10
N GLN A 53 3.40 -18.09 51.06
CA GLN A 53 2.38 -19.01 50.54
C GLN A 53 2.52 -19.19 49.02
N LYS A 54 2.98 -20.37 48.58
CA LYS A 54 3.12 -20.75 47.15
C LYS A 54 1.83 -20.63 46.30
N ARG A 55 0.68 -20.32 46.92
CA ARG A 55 -0.62 -20.13 46.27
C ARG A 55 -0.63 -18.98 45.26
N ARG A 56 0.05 -17.86 45.52
CA ARG A 56 -0.03 -16.63 44.71
C ARG A 56 0.73 -16.72 43.38
N ILE A 57 1.77 -17.54 43.31
CA ILE A 57 2.51 -17.77 42.06
C ILE A 57 1.58 -18.37 41.01
N TYR A 58 0.75 -19.35 41.38
CA TYR A 58 -0.23 -19.95 40.47
C TYR A 58 -1.30 -18.97 40.00
N ASP A 59 -1.75 -18.07 40.89
CA ASP A 59 -2.73 -17.05 40.48
C ASP A 59 -2.15 -16.15 39.39
N ILE A 60 -0.87 -15.74 39.53
CA ILE A 60 -0.17 -14.92 38.55
C ILE A 60 0.08 -15.71 37.26
N THR A 61 0.64 -16.93 37.36
CA THR A 61 0.97 -17.72 36.18
C THR A 61 -0.27 -18.11 35.40
N ASN A 62 -1.38 -18.49 36.04
CA ASN A 62 -2.60 -18.88 35.34
C ASN A 62 -3.22 -17.70 34.57
N VAL A 63 -3.15 -16.49 35.12
CA VAL A 63 -3.64 -15.29 34.42
C VAL A 63 -2.71 -14.96 33.26
N LEU A 64 -1.39 -14.93 33.47
CA LEU A 64 -0.43 -14.62 32.41
C LEU A 64 -0.42 -15.67 31.30
N GLU A 65 -0.63 -16.96 31.64
CA GLU A 65 -0.79 -18.06 30.69
C GLU A 65 -2.12 -17.94 29.95
N GLY A 66 -3.21 -17.59 30.64
CA GLY A 66 -4.52 -17.35 30.04
C GLY A 66 -4.53 -16.17 29.07
N VAL A 67 -3.70 -15.15 29.30
CA VAL A 67 -3.48 -14.04 28.36
C VAL A 67 -2.47 -14.41 27.25
N GLY A 68 -1.67 -15.47 27.45
CA GLY A 68 -0.66 -15.91 26.49
C GLY A 68 0.66 -15.14 26.53
N LEU A 69 0.94 -14.42 27.62
CA LEU A 69 2.20 -13.69 27.84
C LEU A 69 3.33 -14.58 28.35
N ILE A 70 3.00 -15.76 28.88
CA ILE A 70 3.98 -16.76 29.31
C ILE A 70 3.61 -18.13 28.77
N GLU A 71 4.62 -18.97 28.58
CA GLU A 71 4.47 -20.38 28.26
C GLU A 71 5.18 -21.26 29.30
N LYS A 72 4.62 -22.43 29.55
CA LYS A 72 5.19 -23.38 30.51
C LYS A 72 6.11 -24.36 29.80
N LYS A 73 7.41 -24.28 30.07
CA LYS A 73 8.40 -25.28 29.58
C LYS A 73 8.39 -26.53 30.43
N ASN A 74 8.47 -26.36 31.75
CA ASN A 74 8.51 -27.46 32.72
C ASN A 74 7.68 -27.11 33.96
N LYS A 75 7.51 -28.06 34.89
CA LYS A 75 6.75 -27.83 36.14
C LYS A 75 7.24 -26.61 36.95
N ASN A 76 8.55 -26.31 36.89
CA ASN A 76 9.16 -25.20 37.62
C ASN A 76 9.75 -24.12 36.70
N ILE A 77 9.64 -24.25 35.38
CA ILE A 77 10.26 -23.31 34.43
C ILE A 77 9.19 -22.76 33.50
N ILE A 78 9.12 -21.44 33.44
CA ILE A 78 8.26 -20.69 32.52
C ILE A 78 9.13 -19.82 31.62
N GLN A 79 8.63 -19.55 30.42
CA GLN A 79 9.26 -18.66 29.46
C GLN A 79 8.33 -17.48 29.17
N TRP A 80 8.90 -16.28 29.11
CA TRP A 80 8.26 -15.06 28.67
C TRP A 80 8.03 -15.12 27.16
N ARG A 81 6.76 -15.03 26.78
CA ARG A 81 6.32 -14.94 25.39
C ARG A 81 5.86 -13.52 25.05
N GLY A 82 5.55 -12.72 26.07
CA GLY A 82 5.36 -11.29 25.94
C GLY A 82 6.57 -10.72 25.23
N GLU A 83 6.35 -9.98 24.18
CA GLU A 83 7.44 -9.37 23.44
C GLU A 83 8.30 -8.53 24.40
N ASN A 84 9.62 -8.70 24.28
CA ASN A 84 10.59 -7.88 25.00
C ASN A 84 10.36 -6.43 24.54
N ALA A 85 9.54 -5.68 25.27
CA ALA A 85 9.20 -4.29 25.00
C ALA A 85 10.44 -3.37 24.99
N CYS A 86 11.63 -3.89 25.29
CA CYS A 86 12.89 -3.14 25.23
C CYS A 86 13.80 -3.54 24.06
N SER A 87 13.74 -4.77 23.53
CA SER A 87 14.64 -5.21 22.45
C SER A 87 13.97 -5.22 21.08
N GLN A 88 12.68 -5.53 21.00
CA GLN A 88 11.95 -5.46 19.73
C GLN A 88 11.67 -4.02 19.30
N THR A 89 11.51 -3.08 20.23
CA THR A 89 11.19 -1.70 19.88
C THR A 89 12.25 -1.07 18.99
N GLN A 90 13.54 -1.38 19.21
CA GLN A 90 14.61 -0.79 18.42
C GLN A 90 14.70 -1.39 17.02
N GLU A 91 14.60 -2.71 16.89
CA GLU A 91 14.60 -3.40 15.59
C GLU A 91 13.34 -3.05 14.77
N VAL A 92 12.18 -2.94 15.43
CA VAL A 92 10.92 -2.51 14.82
C VAL A 92 10.99 -1.03 14.41
N LEU A 93 11.60 -0.16 15.22
CA LEU A 93 11.81 1.25 14.86
C LEU A 93 12.70 1.38 13.62
N GLU A 94 13.82 0.64 13.56
CA GLU A 94 14.70 0.62 12.39
C GLU A 94 13.99 0.07 11.14
N GLN A 95 13.14 -0.95 11.29
CA GLN A 95 12.31 -1.45 10.19
C GLN A 95 11.27 -0.40 9.74
N VAL A 96 10.63 0.30 10.67
CA VAL A 96 9.68 1.38 10.36
C VAL A 96 10.37 2.52 9.62
N GLU A 97 11.56 2.93 10.03
CA GLU A 97 12.34 3.95 9.32
C GLU A 97 12.73 3.52 7.91
N ARG A 98 13.17 2.27 7.74
CA ARG A 98 13.50 1.70 6.42
C ARG A 98 12.27 1.65 5.51
N LEU A 99 11.14 1.19 6.03
CA LEU A 99 9.88 1.11 5.26
C LEU A 99 9.40 2.51 4.87
N LYS A 100 9.51 3.50 5.76
CA LYS A 100 9.19 4.91 5.45
C LYS A 100 10.08 5.46 4.33
N ALA A 101 11.38 5.16 4.36
CA ALA A 101 12.29 5.55 3.28
C ALA A 101 11.91 4.90 1.95
N GLN A 102 11.56 3.61 1.97
CA GLN A 102 11.09 2.89 0.78
C GLN A 102 9.80 3.48 0.20
N ILE A 103 8.83 3.84 1.05
CA ILE A 103 7.60 4.51 0.60
C ILE A 103 7.92 5.83 -0.08
N SER A 104 8.77 6.66 0.53
CA SER A 104 9.14 7.95 -0.05
C SER A 104 9.86 7.83 -1.39
N GLU A 105 10.67 6.78 -1.58
CA GLU A 105 11.34 6.49 -2.85
C GLU A 105 10.32 6.05 -3.92
N LEU A 106 9.41 5.13 -3.56
CA LEU A 106 8.36 4.67 -4.46
C LEU A 106 7.43 5.82 -4.88
N ASP A 107 7.06 6.72 -3.96
CA ASP A 107 6.26 7.92 -4.27
C ASP A 107 6.99 8.89 -5.22
N ALA A 108 8.33 8.94 -5.18
CA ALA A 108 9.11 9.73 -6.13
C ALA A 108 9.10 9.09 -7.52
N GLN A 109 9.22 7.75 -7.59
CA GLN A 109 9.16 7.02 -8.85
C GLN A 109 7.77 7.07 -9.49
N GLU A 110 6.70 6.96 -8.70
CA GLU A 110 5.33 7.08 -9.19
C GLU A 110 5.09 8.47 -9.82
N ARG A 111 5.54 9.54 -9.16
CA ARG A 111 5.43 10.90 -9.71
C ARG A 111 6.20 11.08 -11.02
N GLU A 112 7.37 10.47 -11.14
CA GLU A 112 8.14 10.51 -12.38
C GLU A 112 7.41 9.78 -13.51
N LEU A 113 6.84 8.60 -13.24
CA LEU A 113 6.03 7.86 -14.20
C LEU A 113 4.79 8.65 -14.63
N ASP A 114 4.10 9.32 -13.69
CA ASP A 114 2.96 10.17 -14.00
C ASP A 114 3.33 11.37 -14.88
N ASN A 115 4.49 11.99 -14.64
CA ASN A 115 5.01 13.06 -15.51
C ASN A 115 5.29 12.56 -16.93
N GLN A 116 5.94 11.40 -17.06
CA GLN A 116 6.21 10.79 -18.37
C GLN A 116 4.92 10.45 -19.11
N LYS A 117 3.94 9.90 -18.39
CA LYS A 117 2.61 9.61 -18.96
C LYS A 117 1.93 10.89 -19.46
N ALA A 118 1.93 11.96 -18.67
CA ALA A 118 1.33 13.23 -19.07
C ALA A 118 2.00 13.82 -20.32
N LEU A 119 3.33 13.76 -20.40
CA LEU A 119 4.09 14.22 -21.58
C LEU A 119 3.74 13.43 -22.84
N LEU A 120 3.64 12.11 -22.72
CA LEU A 120 3.29 11.24 -23.84
C LEU A 120 1.84 11.48 -24.29
N GLU A 121 0.90 11.63 -23.36
CA GLU A 121 -0.49 11.95 -23.67
C GLU A 121 -0.62 13.29 -24.40
N ASP A 122 0.15 14.30 -23.99
CA ASP A 122 0.19 15.60 -24.66
C ASP A 122 0.78 15.47 -26.07
N SER A 123 1.91 14.77 -26.21
CA SER A 123 2.54 14.52 -27.50
C SER A 123 1.59 13.80 -28.48
N ILE A 124 0.84 12.80 -27.99
CA ILE A 124 -0.18 12.10 -28.78
C ILE A 124 -1.28 13.07 -29.21
N LYS A 125 -1.80 13.91 -28.31
CA LYS A 125 -2.82 14.91 -28.65
C LYS A 125 -2.32 15.85 -29.74
N HIS A 126 -1.12 16.40 -29.58
CA HIS A 126 -0.49 17.29 -30.55
C HIS A 126 -0.27 16.63 -31.91
N LEU A 127 0.17 15.37 -31.95
CA LEU A 127 0.38 14.63 -33.20
C LEU A 127 -0.94 14.18 -33.85
N SER A 128 -1.98 13.95 -33.06
CA SER A 128 -3.31 13.55 -33.53
C SER A 128 -4.17 14.71 -34.04
N HIS A 129 -3.73 15.95 -33.82
CA HIS A 129 -4.43 17.13 -34.32
C HIS A 129 -4.10 17.34 -35.81
N ASP A 130 -4.73 16.52 -36.65
CA ASP A 130 -4.73 16.68 -38.10
C ASP A 130 -5.69 17.82 -38.48
N PRO A 131 -5.22 19.02 -38.90
CA PRO A 131 -6.10 20.14 -39.22
C PRO A 131 -7.06 19.82 -40.38
N ILE A 132 -6.73 18.82 -41.19
CA ILE A 132 -7.55 18.38 -42.33
C ILE A 132 -8.76 17.55 -41.88
N ALA A 133 -8.60 16.73 -40.82
CA ALA A 133 -9.68 15.90 -40.29
C ALA A 133 -10.76 16.75 -39.60
N ASP A 134 -10.33 17.78 -38.86
CA ASP A 134 -11.23 18.69 -38.14
C ASP A 134 -11.87 19.76 -39.05
N THR A 135 -11.16 20.20 -40.11
CA THR A 135 -11.69 21.21 -41.06
C THR A 135 -12.66 20.61 -42.08
N TYR A 136 -12.49 19.34 -42.48
CA TYR A 136 -13.34 18.68 -43.48
C TYR A 136 -13.78 17.26 -43.06
N PRO A 137 -14.56 17.13 -41.97
CA PRO A 137 -14.98 15.83 -41.45
C PRO A 137 -15.80 15.01 -42.47
N PHE A 138 -16.61 15.69 -43.28
CA PHE A 138 -17.38 15.06 -44.36
C PHE A 138 -16.49 14.50 -45.48
N MET A 139 -15.40 15.19 -45.81
CA MET A 139 -14.53 14.76 -46.90
C MET A 139 -13.68 13.56 -46.48
N PHE A 140 -13.18 13.53 -45.24
CA PHE A 140 -12.46 12.37 -44.70
C PHE A 140 -13.38 11.15 -44.56
N SER A 141 -14.62 11.34 -44.11
CA SER A 141 -15.63 10.28 -44.07
C SER A 141 -15.94 9.73 -45.46
N PHE A 142 -16.11 10.61 -46.46
CA PHE A 142 -16.42 10.19 -47.83
C PHE A 142 -15.25 9.44 -48.50
N ILE A 143 -14.01 9.89 -48.30
CA ILE A 143 -12.79 9.20 -48.79
C ILE A 143 -12.67 7.83 -48.11
N THR A 144 -12.88 7.76 -46.81
CA THR A 144 -12.81 6.50 -46.05
C THR A 144 -13.90 5.52 -46.48
N ILE A 145 -15.14 5.99 -46.65
CA ILE A 145 -16.26 5.17 -47.15
C ILE A 145 -16.00 4.68 -48.57
N LYS A 146 -15.47 5.52 -49.48
CA LYS A 146 -15.14 5.09 -50.83
C LYS A 146 -13.97 4.11 -50.88
N THR A 147 -12.98 4.27 -50.01
CA THR A 147 -11.85 3.35 -49.88
C THR A 147 -12.29 2.00 -49.33
N LEU A 148 -13.13 1.99 -48.29
CA LEU A 148 -13.74 0.79 -47.72
C LEU A 148 -14.69 0.10 -48.70
N SER A 149 -15.52 0.85 -49.41
CA SER A 149 -16.44 0.31 -50.43
C SER A 149 -15.66 -0.32 -51.59
N PHE A 150 -14.54 0.29 -52.02
CA PHE A 150 -13.64 -0.31 -53.01
C PHE A 150 -12.99 -1.60 -52.50
N TYR A 151 -12.52 -1.63 -51.25
CA TYR A 151 -11.93 -2.82 -50.62
C TYR A 151 -12.95 -3.95 -50.44
N TYR A 152 -14.22 -3.61 -50.18
CA TYR A 152 -15.30 -4.59 -49.99
C TYR A 152 -15.86 -5.13 -51.31
N TYR A 153 -15.89 -4.32 -52.39
CA TYR A 153 -16.42 -4.73 -53.69
C TYR A 153 -15.40 -5.48 -54.57
N PHE A 154 -14.09 -5.42 -54.24
CA PHE A 154 -13.03 -6.13 -54.95
C PHE A 154 -12.13 -6.92 -53.97
N PRO A 155 -12.54 -8.13 -53.54
CA PRO A 155 -11.78 -8.93 -52.58
C PRO A 155 -10.72 -9.85 -53.23
N SER A 156 -10.60 -9.89 -54.56
CA SER A 156 -9.81 -10.89 -55.28
C SER A 156 -8.63 -10.30 -56.06
N GLY A 157 -7.46 -10.29 -55.41
CA GLY A 157 -6.18 -10.72 -56.00
C GLY A 157 -5.61 -10.04 -57.25
N PHE A 158 -6.13 -8.89 -57.71
CA PHE A 158 -5.63 -8.21 -58.92
C PHE A 158 -4.76 -6.98 -58.62
N ILE A 159 -3.89 -7.06 -57.61
CA ILE A 159 -2.95 -5.99 -57.23
C ILE A 159 -1.57 -6.31 -57.80
N LEU A 160 -1.39 -6.40 -59.13
CA LEU A 160 -0.01 -6.40 -59.68
C LEU A 160 0.16 -5.92 -61.11
N ARG A 161 -0.90 -5.47 -61.81
CA ARG A 161 -0.74 -4.99 -63.20
C ARG A 161 -1.42 -3.66 -63.53
N SER A 162 -1.96 -2.99 -62.52
CA SER A 162 -2.75 -1.75 -62.68
C SER A 162 -2.26 -0.57 -61.84
N CYS A 163 -1.12 -0.69 -61.13
CA CYS A 163 -0.58 0.43 -60.33
C CYS A 163 -0.30 1.68 -61.18
N SER A 164 0.10 1.52 -62.44
CA SER A 164 0.30 2.68 -63.34
C SER A 164 -1.02 3.34 -63.79
N LEU A 165 -2.14 2.61 -63.80
CA LEU A 165 -3.44 3.15 -64.20
C LEU A 165 -4.15 3.87 -63.04
N PHE A 166 -3.89 3.47 -61.79
CA PHE A 166 -4.56 4.05 -60.62
C PHE A 166 -4.04 5.46 -60.27
N ILE A 167 -2.75 5.73 -60.48
CA ILE A 167 -2.17 7.09 -60.32
C ILE A 167 -2.66 8.05 -61.44
N LEU A 168 -2.80 7.55 -62.68
CA LEU A 168 -3.36 8.35 -63.78
C LEU A 168 -4.87 8.60 -63.62
N CYS A 169 -5.65 7.62 -63.14
CA CYS A 169 -7.09 7.78 -62.99
C CYS A 169 -7.45 8.79 -61.88
N ASN A 170 -6.64 8.85 -60.81
CA ASN A 170 -6.82 9.85 -59.75
C ASN A 170 -6.52 11.28 -60.26
N SER A 171 -5.52 11.45 -61.12
CA SER A 171 -5.22 12.76 -61.72
C SER A 171 -6.28 13.23 -62.73
N VAL A 172 -6.83 12.33 -63.55
CA VAL A 172 -7.84 12.69 -64.56
C VAL A 172 -9.22 12.92 -63.93
N LEU A 173 -9.61 12.14 -62.90
CA LEU A 173 -10.85 12.39 -62.17
C LEU A 173 -10.76 13.65 -61.30
N CYS A 174 -9.60 13.96 -60.72
CA CYS A 174 -9.40 15.19 -59.97
C CYS A 174 -9.43 16.43 -60.90
N LEU A 175 -8.80 16.36 -62.08
CA LEU A 175 -8.88 17.41 -63.10
C LEU A 175 -10.28 17.55 -63.70
N CYS A 176 -11.01 16.46 -63.94
CA CYS A 176 -12.40 16.51 -64.37
C CYS A 176 -13.31 17.12 -63.30
N PHE A 177 -13.08 16.86 -62.02
CA PHE A 177 -13.85 17.47 -60.94
C PHE A 177 -13.55 18.97 -60.82
N ILE A 178 -12.29 19.39 -60.98
CA ILE A 178 -11.93 20.81 -61.01
C ILE A 178 -12.53 21.51 -62.24
N PHE A 179 -12.50 20.93 -63.43
CA PHE A 179 -13.03 21.56 -64.66
C PHE A 179 -14.56 21.51 -64.78
N LEU A 180 -15.25 20.48 -64.27
CA LEU A 180 -16.73 20.42 -64.30
C LEU A 180 -17.39 21.26 -63.20
N PHE A 181 -16.74 21.43 -62.04
CA PHE A 181 -17.34 22.16 -60.89
C PHE A 181 -16.82 23.59 -60.70
N ALA A 182 -15.69 23.99 -61.31
CA ALA A 182 -15.23 25.38 -61.28
C ALA A 182 -16.25 26.42 -61.81
N PRO A 183 -17.05 26.16 -62.87
CA PRO A 183 -18.04 27.14 -63.34
C PRO A 183 -19.23 27.34 -62.38
N LEU A 184 -19.48 26.36 -61.49
CA LEU A 184 -20.56 26.43 -60.50
C LEU A 184 -20.17 27.18 -59.22
N LEU A 185 -18.88 27.28 -58.90
CA LEU A 185 -18.40 28.06 -57.74
C LEU A 185 -18.16 29.54 -58.06
N PHE A 186 -18.03 29.93 -59.33
CA PHE A 186 -17.83 31.33 -59.73
C PHE A 186 -19.14 32.13 -59.92
N ASN A 187 -20.32 31.49 -59.89
CA ASN A 187 -21.63 32.16 -60.03
C ASN A 187 -22.31 32.53 -58.70
N PHE A 188 -21.61 32.46 -57.56
CA PHE A 188 -22.19 32.84 -56.25
C PHE A 188 -21.59 34.11 -55.63
N THR A 189 -20.75 34.84 -56.36
CA THR A 189 -20.36 36.21 -56.03
C THR A 189 -20.29 37.04 -57.30
N GLY A 190 -21.41 37.69 -57.66
CA GLY A 190 -21.52 38.59 -58.80
C GLY A 190 -22.94 38.69 -59.32
#